data_AF-A0A2S6NKL5-F1
#
_entry.id   AF-A0A2S6NKL5-F1
#
_cell.length_a   1.000
_cell.length_b   1.000
_cell.length_c   1.000
_cell.angle_alpha   90.00
_cell.angle_beta   90.00
_cell.angle_gamma   90.00
#
_symmetry.space_group_name_H-M   'P 1'
#
loop_
_entity.id
_entity.type
_entity.pdbx_description
1 polymer ?
#
loop_
_entity_poly.entity_id
_entity_poly.type
_entity_poly.pdbx_seq_one_letter_code
_entity_poly.pdbx_strand_id
1 'polypeptide(L)'
;MTRKRKRLILVLACGIGLGSAAALTLSAFSDNLVFFVTPSDLAKNEHPGRQLRLGGLVEQGTVVRTAANGTAGVRFRVTDEKASVPVVYKGILPDLFREGQGVVVLGSLQPDGVFRASEVLAKHDETYMPKEVADALKKSGRWNPSAGPPPPASTWNEPIKQASGQPPG
;
A
#
# COMPACT_ATOMS: atom_id res chain seq x y z
N MET A 1 -50.03 -22.92 31.02
CA MET A 1 -49.13 -21.82 30.58
C MET A 1 -49.88 -20.50 30.64
N THR A 2 -49.51 -19.59 31.55
CA THR A 2 -50.16 -18.28 31.70
C THR A 2 -49.78 -17.34 30.55
N ARG A 3 -50.66 -16.40 30.15
CA ARG A 3 -50.39 -15.43 29.06
C ARG A 3 -49.08 -14.67 29.27
N LYS A 4 -48.74 -14.39 30.54
CA LYS A 4 -47.47 -13.76 30.96
C LYS A 4 -46.24 -14.61 30.62
N ARG A 5 -46.27 -15.93 30.86
CA ARG A 5 -45.19 -16.86 30.47
C ARG A 5 -45.03 -16.96 28.96
N LYS A 6 -46.12 -17.00 28.18
CA LYS A 6 -46.05 -17.01 26.70
C LYS A 6 -45.38 -15.75 26.15
N ARG A 7 -45.72 -14.58 26.69
CA ARG A 7 -45.14 -13.29 26.28
C ARG A 7 -43.65 -13.20 26.66
N LEU A 8 -43.26 -13.71 27.83
CA LEU A 8 -41.86 -13.78 28.25
C LEU A 8 -41.04 -14.70 27.33
N ILE A 9 -41.56 -15.88 26.99
CA ILE A 9 -40.90 -16.82 26.06
C ILE A 9 -40.72 -16.16 24.68
N LEU A 10 -41.73 -15.44 24.19
CA LEU A 10 -41.64 -14.73 22.90
C LEU A 10 -40.55 -13.65 22.92
N VAL A 11 -40.47 -12.85 23.99
CA VAL A 11 -39.43 -11.81 24.12
C VAL A 11 -38.04 -12.44 24.21
N LEU A 12 -37.87 -13.52 24.97
CA LEU A 12 -36.60 -14.26 25.04
C LEU A 12 -36.21 -14.85 23.69
N ALA A 13 -37.16 -15.46 22.97
CA ALA A 13 -36.91 -16.02 21.64
C ALA A 13 -36.48 -14.91 20.65
N CYS A 14 -37.16 -13.76 20.65
CA CYS A 14 -36.74 -12.61 19.86
C CYS A 14 -35.37 -12.08 20.29
N GLY A 15 -35.09 -12.02 21.59
CA GLY A 15 -33.79 -11.58 22.11
C GLY A 15 -32.64 -12.49 21.68
N ILE A 16 -32.83 -13.80 21.72
CA ILE A 16 -31.85 -14.78 21.22
C ILE A 16 -31.68 -14.66 19.70
N GLY A 17 -32.79 -14.49 18.97
CA GLY A 17 -32.75 -14.28 17.52
C GLY A 17 -31.97 -13.02 17.12
N LEU A 18 -32.26 -11.89 17.77
CA LEU A 18 -31.53 -10.64 17.56
C LEU A 18 -30.07 -10.73 18.00
N GLY A 19 -29.80 -11.32 19.16
CA GLY A 19 -28.45 -11.49 19.70
C GLY A 19 -27.57 -12.36 18.80
N SER A 20 -28.10 -13.47 18.31
CA SER A 20 -27.38 -14.34 17.36
C SER A 20 -27.13 -13.67 16.02
N ALA A 21 -28.13 -12.96 15.46
CA ALA A 21 -27.96 -12.19 14.24
C ALA A 21 -26.86 -11.12 14.38
N ALA A 22 -26.86 -10.37 15.49
CA ALA A 22 -25.84 -9.37 15.78
C ALA A 22 -24.44 -9.99 15.95
N ALA A 23 -24.33 -11.10 16.70
CA ALA A 23 -23.07 -11.79 16.90
C ALA A 23 -22.47 -12.32 15.60
N LEU A 24 -23.29 -12.95 14.74
CA LEU A 24 -22.85 -13.44 13.43
C LEU A 24 -22.40 -12.28 12.53
N THR A 25 -23.15 -11.18 12.52
CA THR A 25 -22.81 -9.99 11.73
C THR A 25 -21.47 -9.39 12.17
N LEU A 26 -21.25 -9.24 13.48
CA LEU A 26 -20.00 -8.70 14.01
C LEU A 26 -18.80 -9.62 13.74
N SER A 27 -19.00 -10.94 13.84
CA SER A 27 -17.98 -11.93 13.49
C SER A 27 -17.57 -11.81 12.02
N ALA A 28 -18.54 -11.79 11.11
CA ALA A 28 -18.28 -11.69 9.67
C ALA A 28 -17.56 -10.39 9.29
N PHE A 29 -17.91 -9.27 9.93
CA PHE A 29 -17.22 -7.99 9.74
C PHE A 29 -15.77 -8.04 10.25
N SER A 30 -15.57 -8.65 11.42
CA SER A 30 -14.25 -8.74 12.05
C SER A 30 -13.28 -9.56 11.20
N ASP A 31 -13.75 -10.55 10.43
CA ASP A 31 -12.89 -11.34 9.54
C ASP A 31 -12.49 -10.59 8.25
N ASN A 32 -13.26 -9.57 7.85
CA ASN A 32 -13.01 -8.79 6.63
C ASN A 32 -12.03 -7.62 6.83
N LEU A 33 -11.59 -7.34 8.06
CA LEU A 33 -10.66 -6.24 8.34
C LEU A 33 -9.24 -6.63 7.94
N VAL A 34 -8.74 -5.98 6.87
CA VAL A 34 -7.35 -6.05 6.44
C VAL A 34 -6.55 -4.96 7.13
N PHE A 35 -5.73 -5.34 8.11
CA PHE A 35 -4.90 -4.41 8.88
C PHE A 35 -3.63 -4.04 8.13
N PHE A 36 -3.20 -2.79 8.29
CA PHE A 36 -1.88 -2.33 7.85
C PHE A 36 -0.87 -2.57 8.95
N VAL A 37 0.22 -3.27 8.63
CA VAL A 37 1.26 -3.67 9.57
C VAL A 37 2.64 -3.38 8.99
N THR A 38 3.57 -3.01 9.86
CA THR A 38 5.00 -2.86 9.51
C THR A 38 5.75 -4.18 9.74
N PRO A 39 6.89 -4.41 9.07
CA PRO A 39 7.79 -5.53 9.35
C PRO A 39 8.12 -5.71 10.84
N SER A 40 8.38 -4.61 11.56
CA SER A 40 8.68 -4.66 13.00
C SER A 40 7.50 -5.08 13.85
N ASP A 41 6.29 -4.67 13.49
CA ASP A 41 5.07 -5.05 14.22
C ASP A 41 4.70 -6.50 13.95
N LEU A 42 4.92 -6.96 12.71
CA LEU A 42 4.71 -8.35 12.31
C LEU A 42 5.67 -9.31 13.04
N ALA A 43 6.89 -8.87 13.33
CA ALA A 43 7.86 -9.66 14.10
C ALA A 43 7.51 -9.77 15.60
N LYS A 44 6.72 -8.84 16.13
CA LYS A 44 6.34 -8.80 17.56
C LYS A 44 5.00 -9.48 17.82
N ASN A 45 4.08 -9.42 16.88
CA ASN A 45 2.72 -9.93 17.02
C ASN A 45 2.48 -11.05 16.01
N GLU A 46 2.08 -12.21 16.50
CA GLU A 46 1.74 -13.34 15.65
C GLU A 46 0.34 -13.12 15.06
N HIS A 47 0.26 -13.00 13.73
CA HIS A 47 -1.00 -12.89 12.99
C HIS A 47 -1.14 -14.05 11.99
N PRO A 48 -1.19 -15.31 12.47
CA PRO A 48 -1.16 -16.47 11.59
C PRO A 48 -2.47 -16.57 10.79
N GLY A 49 -2.35 -16.75 9.48
CA GLY A 49 -3.48 -17.06 8.61
C GLY A 49 -4.47 -15.92 8.33
N ARG A 50 -4.19 -14.70 8.81
CA ARG A 50 -5.03 -13.52 8.53
C ARG A 50 -4.50 -12.73 7.34
N GLN A 51 -5.40 -12.13 6.56
CA GLN A 51 -5.02 -11.24 5.49
C GLN A 51 -4.59 -9.86 6.02
N LEU A 52 -3.40 -9.44 5.65
CA LEU A 52 -2.71 -8.26 6.15
C LEU A 52 -2.13 -7.44 4.98
N ARG A 53 -2.03 -6.14 5.17
CA ARG A 53 -1.27 -5.21 4.32
C ARG A 53 0.06 -4.93 5.00
N LEU A 54 1.12 -5.58 4.51
CA LEU A 54 2.48 -5.33 4.95
C LEU A 54 3.03 -4.12 4.18
N GLY A 55 3.31 -3.02 4.90
CA GLY A 55 3.90 -1.82 4.32
C GLY A 55 5.35 -1.64 4.73
N GLY A 56 6.21 -1.27 3.79
CA GLY A 56 7.61 -0.98 4.07
C GLY A 56 8.38 -0.61 2.80
N LEU A 57 9.70 -0.70 2.89
CA LEU A 57 10.65 -0.45 1.80
C LEU A 57 11.12 -1.79 1.24
N VAL A 58 11.31 -1.88 -0.07
CA VAL A 58 11.95 -3.06 -0.67
C VAL A 58 13.46 -3.02 -0.39
N GLU A 59 13.99 -4.06 0.24
CA GLU A 59 15.42 -4.16 0.54
C GLU A 59 16.25 -4.34 -0.75
N GLN A 60 17.32 -3.55 -0.91
CA GLN A 60 18.16 -3.56 -2.12
C GLN A 60 18.91 -4.88 -2.30
N GLY A 61 19.01 -5.36 -3.54
CA GLY A 61 19.67 -6.61 -3.90
C GLY A 61 18.94 -7.88 -3.46
N THR A 62 17.71 -7.77 -2.95
CA THR A 62 16.94 -8.93 -2.45
C THR A 62 15.92 -9.46 -3.44
N VAL A 63 15.67 -8.75 -4.54
CA VAL A 63 14.62 -9.12 -5.51
C VAL A 63 15.13 -10.24 -6.42
N VAL A 64 14.64 -11.45 -6.17
CA VAL A 64 14.93 -12.65 -6.96
C VAL A 64 13.69 -13.05 -7.76
N ARG A 65 13.76 -12.89 -9.07
CA ARG A 65 12.71 -13.36 -9.99
C ARG A 65 12.96 -14.83 -10.32
N THR A 66 11.98 -15.68 -10.06
CA THR A 66 12.00 -17.12 -10.37
C THR A 66 10.94 -17.40 -11.43
N ALA A 67 11.31 -18.00 -12.56
CA ALA A 67 10.35 -18.56 -13.50
C ALA A 67 10.38 -20.08 -13.36
N ALA A 68 9.28 -20.67 -12.88
CA ALA A 68 9.16 -22.12 -12.79
C ALA A 68 7.88 -22.56 -13.49
N ASN A 69 8.00 -23.46 -14.47
CA ASN A 69 6.87 -24.10 -15.18
C ASN A 69 5.85 -23.09 -15.75
N GLY A 70 6.34 -22.00 -16.37
CA GLY A 70 5.48 -20.96 -16.96
C GLY A 70 4.83 -20.00 -15.95
N THR A 71 5.04 -20.18 -14.64
CA THR A 71 4.57 -19.26 -13.60
C THR A 71 5.70 -18.33 -13.18
N ALA A 72 5.49 -17.02 -13.34
CA ALA A 72 6.38 -16.00 -12.79
C ALA A 72 6.20 -15.92 -11.26
N GLY A 73 7.27 -16.11 -10.51
CA GLY A 73 7.34 -15.89 -9.08
C GLY A 73 8.43 -14.88 -8.74
N VAL A 74 8.24 -14.10 -7.69
CA VAL A 74 9.25 -13.16 -7.21
C VAL A 74 9.39 -13.31 -5.71
N ARG A 75 10.63 -13.33 -5.24
CA ARG A 75 10.97 -13.26 -3.83
C ARG A 75 11.71 -11.95 -3.58
N PHE A 76 11.36 -11.25 -2.52
CA PHE A 76 12.03 -10.03 -2.11
C PHE A 76 11.84 -9.84 -0.61
N ARG A 77 12.59 -8.93 0.00
CA ARG A 77 12.42 -8.61 1.42
C ARG A 77 11.84 -7.21 1.58
N VAL A 78 10.92 -7.08 2.52
CA VAL A 78 10.34 -5.78 2.90
C VAL A 78 10.85 -5.40 4.27
N THR A 79 11.41 -4.22 4.38
CA THR A 79 12.06 -3.69 5.59
C THR A 79 11.46 -2.35 5.99
N ASP A 80 11.46 -2.06 7.29
CA ASP A 80 11.16 -0.75 7.86
C ASP A 80 12.39 -0.15 8.58
N GLU A 81 13.58 -0.56 8.14
CA GLU A 81 14.90 -0.26 8.73
C GLU A 81 15.17 -0.91 10.10
N LYS A 82 14.15 -1.47 10.74
CA LYS A 82 14.26 -2.14 12.05
C LYS A 82 14.13 -3.66 11.95
N ALA A 83 13.24 -4.14 11.09
CA ALA A 83 13.04 -5.55 10.80
C ALA A 83 12.88 -5.79 9.30
N SER A 84 13.22 -6.99 8.84
CA SER A 84 13.11 -7.40 7.43
C SER A 84 12.35 -8.71 7.31
N VAL A 85 11.25 -8.70 6.57
CA VAL A 85 10.35 -9.84 6.36
C VAL A 85 10.51 -10.37 4.94
N PRO A 86 10.75 -11.69 4.76
CA PRO A 86 10.78 -12.29 3.43
C PRO A 86 9.38 -12.39 2.84
N VAL A 87 9.23 -11.91 1.61
CA VAL A 87 7.98 -11.89 0.85
C VAL A 87 8.10 -12.75 -0.40
N VAL A 88 7.09 -13.58 -0.66
CA VAL A 88 6.97 -14.37 -1.89
C VAL A 88 5.68 -14.00 -2.60
N TYR A 89 5.81 -13.55 -3.84
CA TYR A 89 4.72 -13.18 -4.72
C TYR A 89 4.68 -14.11 -5.94
N LYS A 90 3.48 -14.54 -6.34
CA LYS A 90 3.26 -15.31 -7.57
C LYS A 90 2.52 -14.43 -8.55
N GLY A 91 3.20 -13.98 -9.59
CA GLY A 91 2.65 -13.07 -10.58
C GLY A 91 3.71 -12.15 -11.16
N ILE A 92 3.23 -11.19 -11.95
CA ILE A 92 4.04 -10.14 -12.54
C ILE A 92 4.01 -8.95 -11.58
N LEU A 93 5.18 -8.46 -11.19
CA LEU A 93 5.29 -7.24 -10.39
C LEU A 93 4.87 -6.02 -11.22
N PRO A 94 4.23 -5.00 -10.63
CA PRO A 94 3.95 -3.74 -11.31
C PRO A 94 5.24 -3.10 -11.85
N ASP A 95 5.13 -2.34 -12.94
CA ASP A 95 6.28 -1.64 -13.55
C ASP A 95 6.93 -0.60 -12.62
N LEU A 96 6.15 -0.08 -11.66
CA LEU A 96 6.63 0.88 -10.65
C LEU A 96 7.36 0.21 -9.48
N PHE A 97 7.42 -1.11 -9.41
CA PHE A 97 8.15 -1.79 -8.34
C PHE A 97 9.66 -1.63 -8.54
N ARG A 98 10.33 -1.01 -7.57
CA ARG A 98 11.80 -0.91 -7.52
C ARG A 98 12.33 -1.16 -6.12
N GLU A 99 13.56 -1.60 -6.06
CA GLU A 99 14.33 -1.71 -4.83
C GLU A 99 14.54 -0.32 -4.20
N GLY A 100 14.49 -0.23 -2.87
CA GLY A 100 14.60 1.03 -2.14
C GLY A 100 13.36 1.93 -2.17
N GLN A 101 12.29 1.55 -2.89
CA GLN A 101 11.03 2.28 -2.89
C GLN A 101 10.02 1.68 -1.90
N GLY A 102 9.06 2.51 -1.48
CA GLY A 102 7.95 2.11 -0.63
C GLY A 102 6.97 1.19 -1.37
N VAL A 103 6.63 0.07 -0.74
CA VAL A 103 5.70 -0.93 -1.26
C VAL A 103 4.68 -1.31 -0.20
N VAL A 104 3.47 -1.61 -0.65
CA VAL A 104 2.43 -2.25 0.19
C VAL A 104 2.11 -3.60 -0.42
N VAL A 105 2.23 -4.64 0.40
CA VAL A 105 2.01 -6.02 0.00
C VAL A 105 0.77 -6.54 0.72
N LEU A 106 -0.22 -7.01 -0.03
CA LEU A 106 -1.38 -7.70 0.53
C LEU A 106 -1.09 -9.20 0.55
N GLY A 107 -1.31 -9.85 1.68
CA GLY A 107 -1.05 -11.29 1.80
C GLY A 107 -1.30 -11.81 3.21
N SER A 108 -0.70 -12.95 3.52
CA SER A 108 -0.76 -13.55 4.86
C SER A 108 0.63 -14.05 5.26
N LEU A 109 0.91 -13.97 6.57
CA LEU A 109 2.12 -14.56 7.14
C LEU A 109 1.90 -16.07 7.31
N GLN A 110 2.79 -16.85 6.73
CA GLN A 110 2.77 -18.29 6.83
C GLN A 110 3.55 -18.78 8.06
N PRO A 111 3.27 -20.01 8.56
CA PRO A 111 3.95 -20.55 9.74
C PRO A 111 5.46 -20.74 9.58
N ASP A 112 5.97 -20.73 8.33
CA ASP A 112 7.40 -20.79 8.01
C ASP A 112 8.11 -19.41 8.12
N GLY A 113 7.38 -18.37 8.54
CA GLY A 113 7.89 -16.99 8.65
C GLY A 113 7.93 -16.24 7.32
N VAL A 114 7.40 -16.81 6.24
CA VAL A 114 7.38 -16.19 4.92
C VAL A 114 6.03 -15.51 4.67
N PHE A 115 6.06 -14.26 4.25
CA PHE A 115 4.85 -13.54 3.86
C PHE A 115 4.46 -13.92 2.44
N ARG A 116 3.35 -14.63 2.26
CA ARG A 116 2.85 -14.98 0.93
C ARG A 116 1.93 -13.87 0.44
N ALA A 117 2.44 -13.12 -0.53
CA ALA A 117 1.74 -12.02 -1.17
C ALA A 117 0.74 -12.53 -2.21
N SER A 118 -0.49 -12.01 -2.13
CA SER A 118 -1.50 -12.13 -3.18
C SER A 118 -1.48 -10.93 -4.13
N GLU A 119 -1.08 -9.75 -3.65
CA GLU A 119 -1.03 -8.52 -4.44
C GLU A 119 0.13 -7.63 -3.97
N VAL A 120 0.76 -6.94 -4.91
CA VAL A 120 1.84 -5.99 -4.64
C VAL A 120 1.45 -4.65 -5.22
N LEU A 121 1.35 -3.64 -4.36
CA LEU A 121 1.03 -2.27 -4.70
C LEU A 121 2.31 -1.44 -4.52
N ALA A 122 2.92 -1.05 -5.63
CA ALA A 122 3.99 -0.06 -5.62
C ALA A 122 3.37 1.33 -5.50
N LYS A 123 3.91 2.19 -4.64
CA LYS A 123 3.42 3.57 -4.52
C LYS A 123 3.66 4.29 -5.85
N HIS A 124 2.64 5.01 -6.34
CA HIS A 124 2.79 5.91 -7.48
C HIS A 124 3.68 7.10 -7.08
N ASP A 125 4.70 7.37 -7.88
CA ASP A 125 5.42 8.64 -7.82
C ASP A 125 4.43 9.73 -8.26
N GLU A 126 3.87 10.50 -7.33
CA GLU A 126 2.93 11.60 -7.57
C GLU A 126 3.62 12.82 -8.23
N THR A 127 4.28 12.63 -9.36
CA THR A 127 4.64 13.76 -10.24
C THR A 127 3.51 13.97 -11.25
N TYR A 128 2.30 14.19 -10.77
CA TYR A 128 1.19 14.65 -11.61
C TYR A 128 1.29 16.18 -11.72
N MET A 129 1.59 16.66 -12.92
CA MET A 129 1.53 18.08 -13.26
C MET A 129 0.18 18.37 -13.93
N PRO A 130 -0.78 19.03 -13.25
CA PRO A 130 -2.05 19.38 -13.86
C PRO A 130 -1.83 20.28 -15.08
N LYS A 131 -2.67 20.13 -16.12
CA LYS A 131 -2.56 20.92 -17.35
C LYS A 131 -2.67 22.41 -17.09
N GLU A 132 -3.44 22.81 -16.08
CA GLU A 132 -3.60 24.20 -15.66
C GLU A 132 -2.26 24.80 -15.18
N VAL A 133 -1.45 24.01 -14.48
CA VAL A 133 -0.13 24.41 -13.99
C VAL A 133 0.88 24.46 -15.13
N ALA A 134 0.84 23.48 -16.05
CA ALA A 134 1.67 23.49 -17.26
C ALA A 134 1.37 24.69 -18.16
N ASP A 135 0.09 25.06 -18.32
CA ASP A 135 -0.31 26.19 -19.15
C ASP A 135 -0.03 27.54 -18.47
N ALA A 136 -0.16 27.63 -17.15
CA ALA A 136 0.25 28.82 -16.39
C ALA A 136 1.76 29.08 -16.51
N LEU A 137 2.58 28.04 -16.47
CA LEU A 137 4.04 28.14 -16.55
C LEU A 137 4.53 28.48 -17.97
N LYS A 138 3.85 27.99 -19.01
CA LYS A 138 4.06 28.41 -20.40
C LYS A 138 3.70 29.89 -20.58
N LYS A 139 2.55 30.32 -20.04
CA LYS A 139 2.08 31.71 -20.12
C LYS A 139 2.97 32.68 -19.35
N SER A 140 3.54 32.27 -18.21
CA SER A 140 4.44 33.10 -17.41
C SER A 140 5.88 33.13 -17.93
N GLY A 141 6.19 32.45 -19.05
CA GLY A 141 7.53 32.39 -19.63
C GLY A 141 8.56 31.63 -18.79
N ARG A 142 8.13 30.92 -17.72
CA ARG A 142 9.03 30.21 -16.79
C ARG A 142 9.41 28.82 -17.27
N TRP A 143 8.73 28.30 -18.29
CA TRP A 143 9.06 27.01 -18.89
C TRP A 143 8.71 26.98 -20.38
N ASN A 144 9.66 26.56 -21.21
CA ASN A 144 9.47 26.30 -22.64
C ASN A 144 9.63 24.79 -22.87
N PRO A 145 8.61 24.07 -23.36
CA PRO A 145 8.70 22.63 -23.63
C PRO A 145 9.79 22.26 -24.67
N SER A 146 10.27 23.22 -25.47
CA SER A 146 11.39 23.02 -26.39
C SER A 146 12.78 23.04 -25.73
N ALA A 147 12.87 23.44 -24.45
CA ALA A 147 14.13 23.59 -23.71
C ALA A 147 14.46 22.43 -22.76
N GLY A 148 13.60 21.40 -22.69
CA GLY A 148 13.80 20.20 -21.87
C GLY A 148 12.72 19.97 -20.78
N PRO A 149 12.92 18.96 -19.91
CA PRO A 149 11.98 18.62 -18.83
C PRO A 149 11.71 19.82 -17.91
N PRO A 150 10.49 19.94 -17.35
CA PRO A 150 10.17 21.02 -16.43
C PRO A 150 11.06 20.97 -15.19
N PRO A 151 11.43 22.14 -14.63
CA PRO A 151 12.22 22.19 -13.41
C PRO A 151 11.47 21.53 -12.23
N PRO A 152 12.18 20.89 -11.29
CA PRO A 152 11.58 20.15 -10.20
C PRO A 152 10.72 21.06 -9.30
N ALA A 153 9.65 20.49 -8.73
CA ALA A 153 8.68 21.16 -7.86
C ALA A 153 9.29 21.99 -6.71
N SER A 154 10.49 21.64 -6.26
CA SER A 154 11.22 22.36 -5.21
C SER A 154 11.75 23.73 -5.64
N THR A 155 11.93 23.99 -6.94
CA THR A 155 12.65 25.18 -7.45
C THR A 155 11.74 26.35 -7.84
N TRP A 156 10.42 26.20 -7.73
CA TRP A 156 9.47 27.24 -8.18
C TRP A 156 9.48 28.52 -7.33
N ASN A 157 9.85 28.40 -6.05
CA ASN A 157 9.84 29.49 -5.07
C ASN A 157 11.16 30.27 -5.01
N GLU A 158 12.19 29.86 -5.76
CA GLU A 158 13.44 30.62 -5.80
C GLU A 158 13.29 31.85 -6.72
N PRO A 159 13.72 33.05 -6.26
CA PRO A 159 13.76 34.22 -7.11
C PRO A 159 14.74 33.98 -8.27
N ILE A 160 14.32 34.32 -9.49
CA ILE A 160 15.14 34.19 -10.69
C ILE A 160 16.41 35.02 -10.49
N LYS A 161 17.56 34.38 -10.24
CA LYS A 161 18.86 35.06 -10.32
C LYS A 161 19.07 35.41 -11.79
N GLN A 162 18.95 36.69 -12.13
CA GLN A 162 19.34 37.22 -13.43
C GLN A 162 20.80 36.85 -13.66
N ALA A 163 21.04 35.90 -14.58
CA ALA A 163 22.37 35.65 -15.11
C ALA A 163 22.81 36.90 -15.87
N SER A 164 23.76 37.62 -15.29
CA SER A 164 24.49 38.72 -15.91
C SER A 164 25.13 38.25 -17.21
N GLY A 165 24.51 38.59 -18.35
CA GLY A 165 25.08 38.37 -19.68
C GLY A 165 26.19 39.37 -19.95
N GLN A 166 27.44 38.93 -19.83
CA GLN A 166 28.59 39.54 -20.49
C GLN A 166 28.57 39.06 -21.95
N PRO A 167 28.51 39.94 -22.98
CA PRO A 167 28.59 39.50 -24.36
C PRO A 167 30.05 39.16 -24.74
N PRO A 168 30.30 38.11 -25.57
CA PRO A 168 31.58 37.96 -26.26
C PRO A 168 31.64 38.93 -27.46
N GLY A 169 32.87 39.37 -27.78
CA GLY A 169 33.17 40.43 -28.75
C GLY A 169 32.93 40.10 -30.22
#